data_AF-A0A7W8LM68-F1
#
_entry.id   AF-A0A7W8LM68-F1
#
_cell.length_a   1.000
_cell.length_b   1.000
_cell.length_c   1.000
_cell.angle_alpha   90.00
_cell.angle_beta   90.00
_cell.angle_gamma   90.00
#
_symmetry.space_group_name_H-M   'P 1'
#
loop_
_entity.id
_entity.type
_entity.pdbx_description
1 polymer ?
#
loop_
_entity_poly.entity_id
_entity_poly.type
_entity_poly.pdbx_seq_one_letter_code
_entity_poly.pdbx_strand_id
1 'polypeptide(L)'
;MTKDELLIESLVIIQKQVKEELSAETGDDEISKEIREEYEDVLELLGYLVPKIKGIESLYQELEEDEFAFIMECLENYQDNFIIDGTNPQKLKEDEEKYSLLSDMMFELYDSDEEEEDEDS
;
A
#
# COMPACT_ATOMS: atom_id res chain seq x y z
N MET A 1 17.63 3.58 -1.21
CA MET A 1 16.18 3.76 -1.05
C MET A 1 15.93 3.92 0.43
N THR A 2 15.29 5.00 0.85
CA THR A 2 14.82 5.18 2.23
C THR A 2 13.44 4.53 2.40
N LYS A 3 12.96 4.40 3.65
CA LYS A 3 11.60 3.91 3.90
C LYS A 3 10.53 4.87 3.36
N ASP A 4 10.75 6.18 3.47
CA ASP A 4 9.85 7.18 2.85
C ASP A 4 9.76 7.03 1.33
N GLU A 5 10.91 6.85 0.66
CA GLU A 5 10.96 6.61 -0.78
C GLU A 5 10.22 5.31 -1.14
N LEU A 6 10.42 4.25 -0.34
CA LEU A 6 9.75 2.97 -0.52
C LEU A 6 8.23 3.07 -0.32
N LEU A 7 7.76 3.77 0.72
CA LEU A 7 6.34 3.99 0.98
C LEU A 7 5.66 4.64 -0.22
N ILE A 8 6.22 5.75 -0.71
CA ILE A 8 5.67 6.49 -1.84
C ILE A 8 5.70 5.61 -3.11
N GLU A 9 6.80 4.90 -3.36
CA GLU A 9 6.91 3.99 -4.50
C GLU A 9 5.86 2.88 -4.44
N SER A 10 5.70 2.23 -3.28
CA SER A 10 4.71 1.18 -3.05
C SER A 10 3.29 1.65 -3.31
N LEU A 11 2.89 2.81 -2.79
CA LEU A 11 1.55 3.38 -3.01
C LEU A 11 1.28 3.71 -4.49
N VAL A 12 2.29 4.19 -5.20
CA VAL A 12 2.20 4.43 -6.65
C VAL A 12 2.06 3.12 -7.42
N ILE A 13 2.78 2.07 -7.01
CA ILE A 13 2.68 0.74 -7.61
C ILE A 13 1.29 0.14 -7.36
N ILE A 14 0.80 0.20 -6.12
CA ILE A 14 -0.54 -0.27 -5.75
C ILE A 14 -1.60 0.42 -6.61
N GLN A 15 -1.58 1.76 -6.70
CA GLN A 15 -2.54 2.48 -7.52
C GLN A 15 -2.47 2.08 -9.01
N LYS A 16 -1.27 1.75 -9.50
CA LYS A 16 -1.08 1.25 -10.87
C LYS A 16 -1.63 -0.18 -11.03
N GLN A 17 -1.42 -1.06 -10.06
CA GLN A 17 -1.95 -2.43 -10.07
C GLN A 17 -3.48 -2.42 -10.07
N VAL A 18 -4.10 -1.62 -9.19
CA VAL A 18 -5.56 -1.46 -9.13
C VAL A 18 -6.12 -0.93 -10.47
N LYS A 19 -5.45 0.06 -11.11
CA LYS A 19 -5.82 0.54 -12.46
C LYS A 19 -5.73 -0.55 -13.52
N GLU A 20 -4.71 -1.39 -13.45
CA GLU A 20 -4.50 -2.50 -14.39
C GLU A 20 -5.56 -3.59 -14.20
N GLU A 21 -5.91 -3.93 -12.96
CA GLU A 21 -6.99 -4.87 -12.62
C GLU A 21 -8.36 -4.36 -13.08
N LEU A 22 -8.70 -3.11 -12.76
CA LEU A 22 -9.92 -2.46 -13.25
C LEU A 22 -10.00 -2.50 -14.78
N SER A 23 -8.89 -2.25 -15.47
CA SER A 23 -8.84 -2.27 -16.95
C SER A 23 -8.96 -3.68 -17.53
N ALA A 24 -8.59 -4.71 -16.77
CA ALA A 24 -8.72 -6.10 -17.15
C ALA A 24 -10.16 -6.63 -16.94
N GLU A 25 -10.94 -5.99 -16.07
CA GLU A 25 -12.34 -6.33 -15.83
C GLU A 25 -13.22 -5.91 -17.02
N THR A 26 -13.61 -6.90 -17.81
CA THR A 26 -14.29 -6.69 -19.10
C THR A 26 -15.73 -7.23 -19.14
N GLY A 27 -16.21 -7.85 -18.05
CA GLY A 27 -17.60 -8.31 -17.98
C GLY A 27 -18.59 -7.14 -17.98
N ASP A 28 -19.84 -7.39 -18.36
CA ASP A 28 -20.93 -6.39 -18.37
C ASP A 28 -22.17 -6.86 -17.59
N ASP A 29 -22.06 -7.99 -16.88
CA ASP A 29 -23.07 -8.38 -15.93
C ASP A 29 -23.02 -7.51 -14.65
N GLU A 30 -24.01 -7.69 -13.79
CA GLU A 30 -24.17 -6.90 -12.56
C GLU A 30 -23.01 -7.12 -11.59
N ILE A 31 -22.43 -8.32 -11.54
CA ILE A 31 -21.29 -8.64 -10.67
C ILE A 31 -20.04 -7.88 -11.17
N SER A 32 -19.76 -7.91 -12.47
CA SER A 32 -18.66 -7.13 -13.05
C SER A 32 -18.88 -5.60 -12.93
N LYS A 33 -20.11 -5.13 -12.75
CA LYS A 33 -20.36 -3.70 -12.44
C LYS A 33 -19.99 -3.38 -11.00
N GLU A 34 -20.48 -4.17 -10.04
CA GLU A 34 -20.16 -4.03 -8.62
C GLU A 34 -18.63 -4.07 -8.39
N ILE A 35 -17.93 -5.04 -8.99
CA ILE A 35 -16.46 -5.14 -8.89
C ILE A 35 -15.76 -3.88 -9.42
N ARG A 36 -16.24 -3.31 -10.53
CA ARG A 36 -15.63 -2.09 -11.08
C ARG A 36 -15.87 -0.87 -10.21
N GLU A 37 -17.07 -0.75 -9.64
CA GLU A 37 -17.40 0.32 -8.68
C GLU A 37 -16.48 0.22 -7.45
N GLU A 38 -16.25 -0.97 -6.91
CA GLU A 38 -15.29 -1.18 -5.80
C GLU A 38 -13.87 -0.73 -6.16
N TYR A 39 -13.38 -1.10 -7.35
CA TYR A 39 -12.07 -0.65 -7.81
C TYR A 39 -12.00 0.86 -8.05
N GLU A 40 -13.07 1.47 -8.58
CA GLU A 40 -13.15 2.92 -8.78
C GLU A 40 -13.11 3.68 -7.45
N ASP A 41 -13.81 3.19 -6.42
CA ASP A 41 -13.80 3.75 -5.07
C ASP A 41 -12.40 3.70 -4.45
N VAL A 42 -11.71 2.55 -4.56
CA VAL A 42 -10.32 2.38 -4.10
C VAL A 42 -9.39 3.37 -4.82
N LEU A 43 -9.56 3.54 -6.14
CA LEU A 43 -8.74 4.47 -6.92
C LEU A 43 -9.01 5.94 -6.59
N GLU A 44 -10.25 6.30 -6.30
CA GLU A 44 -10.61 7.64 -5.85
C GLU A 44 -9.93 7.94 -4.51
N LEU A 45 -10.02 7.02 -3.55
CA LEU A 45 -9.41 7.19 -2.23
C LEU A 45 -7.87 7.25 -2.32
N LEU A 46 -7.22 6.32 -3.03
CA LEU A 46 -5.78 6.40 -3.29
C LEU A 46 -5.40 7.69 -4.02
N GLY A 47 -6.21 8.15 -4.97
CA GLY A 47 -6.00 9.39 -5.70
C GLY A 47 -6.00 10.63 -4.81
N TYR A 48 -6.82 10.61 -3.76
CA TYR A 48 -6.90 11.67 -2.77
C TYR A 48 -5.80 11.59 -1.70
N LEU A 49 -5.46 10.40 -1.21
CA LEU A 49 -4.52 10.22 -0.09
C LEU A 49 -3.05 10.24 -0.51
N VAL A 50 -2.68 9.58 -1.61
CA VAL A 50 -1.27 9.47 -2.04
C VAL A 50 -0.58 10.84 -2.19
N PRO A 51 -1.23 11.90 -2.73
CA PRO A 51 -0.62 13.23 -2.78
C PRO A 51 -0.34 13.87 -1.41
N LYS A 52 -1.08 13.51 -0.35
CA LYS A 52 -0.84 13.99 1.02
C LYS A 52 0.40 13.34 1.64
N ILE A 53 0.66 12.08 1.30
CA ILE A 53 1.73 11.28 1.90
C ILE A 53 3.09 11.68 1.32
N LYS A 54 3.96 12.24 2.16
CA LYS A 54 5.33 12.67 1.83
C LYS A 54 6.41 11.79 2.48
N GLY A 55 6.01 10.85 3.31
CA GLY A 55 6.86 9.95 4.08
C GLY A 55 6.08 9.32 5.23
N ILE A 56 6.76 8.54 6.07
CA ILE A 56 6.13 7.84 7.19
C ILE A 56 5.46 8.83 8.16
N GLU A 57 6.12 9.93 8.51
CA GLU A 57 5.57 10.93 9.45
C GLU A 57 4.22 11.49 8.99
N SER A 58 4.01 11.63 7.68
CA SER A 58 2.73 12.14 7.16
C SER A 58 1.57 11.17 7.31
N LEU A 59 1.82 9.87 7.51
CA LEU A 59 0.77 8.91 7.81
C LEU A 59 0.08 9.26 9.13
N TYR A 60 0.83 9.65 10.16
CA TYR A 60 0.30 10.00 11.48
C TYR A 60 -0.20 11.44 11.59
N GLN A 61 0.37 12.35 10.80
CA GLN A 61 0.07 13.79 10.93
C GLN A 61 -1.03 14.29 10.00
N GLU A 62 -1.19 13.67 8.83
CA GLU A 62 -2.05 14.19 7.76
C GLU A 62 -3.26 13.30 7.46
N LEU A 63 -3.29 12.07 8.00
CA LEU A 63 -4.37 11.11 7.77
C LEU A 63 -5.26 10.98 9.00
N GLU A 64 -6.56 10.81 8.74
CA GLU A 64 -7.51 10.34 9.76
C GLU A 64 -7.34 8.82 9.99
N GLU A 65 -7.90 8.29 11.08
CA GLU A 65 -7.73 6.88 11.48
C GLU A 65 -8.19 5.89 10.40
N ASP A 66 -9.30 6.17 9.73
CA ASP A 66 -9.83 5.36 8.63
C ASP A 66 -8.99 5.49 7.35
N GLU A 67 -8.50 6.69 7.05
CA GLU A 67 -7.55 6.93 5.96
C GLU A 67 -6.23 6.18 6.19
N PHE A 68 -5.73 6.17 7.43
CA PHE A 68 -4.53 5.43 7.83
C PHE A 68 -4.75 3.92 7.70
N ALA A 69 -5.84 3.40 8.26
CA ALA A 69 -6.18 1.97 8.19
C ALA A 69 -6.31 1.49 6.73
N PHE A 70 -6.92 2.29 5.86
CA PHE A 70 -7.01 1.99 4.43
C PHE A 70 -5.62 1.92 3.76
N ILE A 71 -4.72 2.85 4.09
CA ILE A 71 -3.34 2.85 3.56
C ILE A 71 -2.57 1.62 4.06
N MET A 72 -2.75 1.24 5.32
CA MET A 72 -2.16 0.02 5.89
C MET A 72 -2.66 -1.23 5.18
N GLU A 73 -3.97 -1.39 4.98
CA GLU A 73 -4.55 -2.51 4.24
C GLU A 73 -4.00 -2.60 2.81
N CYS A 74 -3.82 -1.46 2.13
CA CYS A 74 -3.22 -1.42 0.79
C CYS A 74 -1.76 -1.92 0.81
N LEU A 75 -0.97 -1.51 1.81
CA LEU A 75 0.43 -1.90 1.94
C LEU A 75 0.60 -3.36 2.35
N GLU A 76 -0.25 -3.87 3.23
CA GLU A 76 -0.32 -5.30 3.61
C GLU A 76 -0.58 -6.16 2.38
N ASN A 77 -1.65 -5.84 1.63
CA ASN A 77 -1.99 -6.57 0.42
C ASN A 77 -0.85 -6.52 -0.60
N TYR A 78 -0.16 -5.40 -0.71
CA TYR A 78 1.02 -5.28 -1.58
C TYR A 78 2.18 -6.15 -1.12
N GLN A 79 2.47 -6.20 0.18
CA GLN A 79 3.51 -7.03 0.76
C GLN A 79 3.22 -8.52 0.55
N ASP A 80 1.99 -8.96 0.82
CA ASP A 80 1.57 -10.36 0.66
C ASP A 80 1.65 -10.85 -0.79
N ASN A 81 1.44 -9.93 -1.74
CA ASN A 81 1.50 -10.22 -3.17
C ASN A 81 2.83 -9.79 -3.82
N PHE A 82 3.85 -9.45 -3.03
CA PHE A 82 5.12 -8.98 -3.55
C PHE A 82 5.84 -10.09 -4.34
N ILE A 83 6.17 -9.81 -5.60
CA ILE A 83 6.79 -10.79 -6.50
C ILE A 83 8.31 -10.59 -6.48
N ILE A 84 9.03 -11.65 -6.13
CA ILE A 84 10.50 -11.71 -6.22
C ILE A 84 10.91 -12.37 -7.54
N ASP A 85 11.59 -11.63 -8.43
CA ASP A 85 12.07 -12.15 -9.71
C ASP A 85 13.39 -12.92 -9.57
N GLY A 86 13.29 -14.24 -9.47
CA GLY A 86 14.44 -15.14 -9.43
C GLY A 86 15.15 -15.41 -10.77
N THR A 87 14.67 -14.84 -11.89
CA THR A 87 15.23 -15.16 -13.22
C THR A 87 16.57 -14.46 -13.49
N ASN A 88 16.86 -13.37 -12.78
CA ASN A 88 18.10 -12.62 -12.87
C ASN A 88 18.68 -12.41 -11.45
N PRO A 89 19.93 -12.85 -11.16
CA PRO A 89 20.52 -12.72 -9.83
C PRO A 89 20.59 -11.29 -9.28
N GLN A 90 20.72 -10.30 -10.16
CA GLN A 90 20.73 -8.90 -9.75
C GLN A 90 19.31 -8.43 -9.39
N LYS A 91 18.29 -8.86 -10.14
CA LYS A 91 16.90 -8.55 -9.80
C LYS A 91 16.44 -9.25 -8.54
N LEU A 92 16.76 -10.53 -8.38
CA LEU A 92 16.51 -11.28 -7.15
C LEU A 92 17.02 -10.51 -5.94
N LYS A 93 18.27 -10.04 -5.98
CA LYS A 93 18.86 -9.29 -4.87
C LYS A 93 18.15 -7.95 -4.63
N GLU A 94 17.85 -7.19 -5.69
CA GLU A 94 17.12 -5.92 -5.58
C GLU A 94 15.73 -6.12 -4.96
N ASP A 95 15.02 -7.16 -5.37
CA ASP A 95 13.67 -7.47 -4.91
C ASP A 95 13.67 -7.99 -3.46
N GLU A 96 14.64 -8.84 -3.09
CA GLU A 96 14.84 -9.29 -1.70
C GLU A 96 15.16 -8.13 -0.76
N GLU A 97 16.03 -7.19 -1.17
CA GLU A 97 16.35 -5.99 -0.40
C GLU A 97 15.12 -5.08 -0.24
N LYS A 98 14.33 -4.90 -1.29
CA LYS A 98 13.07 -4.14 -1.23
C LYS A 98 12.04 -4.79 -0.31
N TYR A 99 11.84 -6.11 -0.43
CA TYR A 99 10.89 -6.84 0.39
C TYR A 99 11.28 -6.81 1.88
N SER A 100 12.59 -6.95 2.18
CA SER A 100 13.08 -6.81 3.55
C SER A 100 12.79 -5.41 4.10
N LEU A 101 13.06 -4.37 3.31
CA LEU A 101 12.82 -2.99 3.75
C LEU A 101 11.31 -2.69 3.91
N LEU A 102 10.46 -3.26 3.06
CA LEU A 102 9.01 -3.19 3.17
C LEU A 102 8.54 -3.84 4.46
N SER A 103 9.07 -5.03 4.77
CA SER A 103 8.71 -5.77 5.98
C SER A 103 9.16 -5.04 7.24
N ASP A 104 10.38 -4.51 7.25
CA ASP A 104 10.90 -3.70 8.36
C ASP A 104 10.11 -2.39 8.54
N MET A 105 9.56 -1.83 7.46
CA MET A 105 8.70 -0.65 7.53
C MET A 105 7.32 -1.02 8.10
N MET A 106 6.67 -2.06 7.58
CA MET A 106 5.37 -2.51 8.07
C MET A 106 5.42 -2.85 9.55
N PHE A 107 6.46 -3.56 9.99
CA PHE A 107 6.66 -3.89 11.40
C PHE A 107 6.69 -2.64 12.29
N GLU A 108 7.45 -1.60 11.91
CA GLU A 108 7.52 -0.35 12.68
C GLU A 108 6.19 0.40 12.72
N LEU A 109 5.41 0.38 11.63
CA LEU A 109 4.10 1.03 11.58
C LEU A 109 3.10 0.37 12.55
N TYR A 110 3.12 -0.97 12.69
CA TYR A 110 2.28 -1.64 13.68
C TYR A 110 2.77 -1.46 15.12
N ASP A 111 4.09 -1.50 15.34
CA ASP A 111 4.66 -1.36 16.69
C ASP A 111 4.36 0.05 17.25
N SER A 112 4.33 1.07 16.38
CA SER A 112 3.94 2.42 16.78
C SER A 112 2.45 2.57 17.12
N ASP A 113 1.58 1.74 16.54
CA ASP A 113 0.15 1.75 16.88
C ASP A 113 -0.11 1.04 18.21
N GLU A 114 0.72 0.05 18.60
CA GLU A 114 0.61 -0.65 19.89
C GLU A 114 1.14 0.18 21.08
N GLU A 115 2.07 1.12 20.87
CA GLU A 115 2.61 1.97 21.96
C GLU A 115 1.69 3.14 22.39
N GLU A 116 0.57 3.40 21.71
CA GLU A 116 -0.44 4.40 22.16
C GLU A 116 -1.48 3.86 23.16
N GLU A 117 -1.50 2.56 23.47
CA GLU A 117 -2.44 1.97 24.46
C GLU A 117 -1.93 1.95 25.92
N ASP A 118 -0.77 2.54 26.22
CA ASP A 118 -0.16 2.52 27.57
C ASP A 118 0.07 3.94 28.15
N GLU A 119 -0.87 4.87 28.01
CA GLU A 119 -0.87 6.10 28.83
C GLU A 119 -2.27 6.63 29.17
N ASP A 120 -3.09 5.84 29.90
CA ASP A 120 -3.92 6.39 31.00
C ASP A 120 -4.70 5.31 31.79
N SER A 121 -4.42 5.27 33.11
CA SER A 121 -5.23 4.74 34.25
C SER A 121 -4.93 3.35 34.85
#